data_AF-A0A842RRA1-F1
#
_entry.id   AF-A0A842RRA1-F1
#
_cell.length_a   1.000
_cell.length_b   1.000
_cell.length_c   1.000
_cell.angle_alpha   90.00
_cell.angle_beta   90.00
_cell.angle_gamma   90.00
#
_symmetry.space_group_name_H-M   'P 1'
#
loop_
_entity.id
_entity.type
_entity.pdbx_description
1 polymer ?
#
loop_
_entity_poly.entity_id
_entity_poly.type
_entity_poly.pdbx_seq_one_letter_code
_entity_poly.pdbx_strand_id
1 'polypeptide(L)'
;MENKRIPTIKLEKGYQYLSDYNIIIPKEFEKLFNKYSYNVKKVTVKNIDPSIDFFKREVRKTKILALESTQDCNLRCKYCIYSNMYELTRNREQKSMSFEIAKKGISYIYNFIKNRYNNEFTVSFYGGEPLLNKD
;
A
#
# COMPACT_ATOMS: atom_id res chain seq x y z
N MET A 1 15.27 -3.72 -18.50
CA MET A 1 14.59 -3.42 -17.21
C MET A 1 15.64 -2.77 -16.32
N GLU A 2 15.58 -1.45 -16.12
CA GLU A 2 16.51 -0.77 -15.24
C GLU A 2 16.35 -1.28 -13.82
N ASN A 3 17.45 -1.76 -13.25
CA ASN A 3 17.59 -2.09 -11.84
C ASN A 3 17.49 -0.79 -11.04
N LYS A 4 16.28 -0.29 -10.83
CA LYS A 4 16.03 0.80 -9.88
C LYS A 4 16.41 0.25 -8.51
N ARG A 5 17.63 0.56 -8.07
CA ARG A 5 18.11 0.28 -6.72
C ARG A 5 17.04 0.75 -5.75
N ILE A 6 16.53 -0.16 -4.93
CA ILE A 6 15.69 0.19 -3.79
C ILE A 6 16.47 1.25 -3.00
N PRO A 7 15.90 2.44 -2.75
CA PRO A 7 16.59 3.47 -1.99
C PRO A 7 17.04 2.88 -0.66
N THR A 8 18.34 2.85 -0.41
CA THR A 8 18.84 2.47 0.91
C THR A 8 18.33 3.52 1.88
N ILE A 9 17.40 3.14 2.77
CA ILE A 9 16.85 4.05 3.79
C ILE A 9 18.04 4.50 4.64
N LYS A 10 18.47 5.75 4.47
CA LYS A 10 19.42 6.39 5.36
C LYS A 10 18.66 6.72 6.64
N LEU A 11 18.76 5.83 7.63
CA LEU A 11 18.21 6.10 8.95
C LEU A 11 18.97 7.28 9.60
N GLU A 12 18.24 8.11 10.33
CA GLU A 12 18.85 9.18 11.12
C GLU A 12 19.86 8.62 12.14
N LYS A 13 20.83 9.47 12.53
CA LYS A 13 21.79 9.11 13.57
C LYS A 13 21.03 8.71 14.84
N GLY A 14 21.26 7.48 15.31
CA GLY A 14 20.66 6.96 16.54
C GLY A 14 19.54 5.94 16.31
N TYR A 15 19.08 5.74 15.08
CA TYR A 15 18.05 4.72 14.76
C TYR A 15 18.63 3.52 14.02
N GLN A 16 17.96 2.38 14.11
CA GLN A 16 18.25 1.15 13.38
C GLN A 16 16.98 0.41 12.96
N TYR A 17 17.05 -0.34 11.88
CA TYR A 17 15.95 -1.17 11.36
C TYR A 17 16.18 -2.63 11.71
N LEU A 18 15.24 -3.22 12.47
CA LEU A 18 15.23 -4.64 12.81
C LEU A 18 14.40 -5.40 11.78
N SER A 19 15.06 -5.98 10.77
CA SER A 19 14.41 -6.67 9.65
C SER A 19 13.54 -7.86 10.07
N ASP A 20 13.98 -8.61 11.07
CA ASP A 20 13.24 -9.75 11.63
C ASP A 20 11.85 -9.36 12.15
N TYR A 21 11.64 -8.07 12.46
CA TYR A 21 10.40 -7.56 13.05
C TYR A 21 9.73 -6.49 12.17
N ASN A 22 10.40 -6.04 11.11
CA ASN A 22 9.97 -4.91 10.27
C ASN A 22 9.69 -3.63 11.10
N ILE A 23 10.60 -3.28 12.02
CA ILE A 23 10.48 -2.12 12.94
C ILE A 23 11.75 -1.28 12.92
N ILE A 24 11.60 0.04 13.04
CA ILE A 24 12.71 0.98 13.29
C ILE A 24 12.69 1.37 14.78
N ILE A 25 13.83 1.25 15.46
CA ILE A 25 13.99 1.65 16.87
C ILE A 25 15.23 2.53 17.07
N PRO A 26 15.26 3.39 18.10
CA PRO A 26 16.50 3.92 18.64
C PRO A 26 17.48 2.81 19.03
N LYS A 27 18.77 2.98 18.72
CA LYS A 27 19.83 2.00 18.99
C LYS A 27 19.93 1.66 20.48
N GLU A 28 19.74 2.65 21.35
CA GLU A 28 19.74 2.48 22.80
C GLU A 28 18.64 1.53 23.32
N PHE A 29 17.55 1.35 22.57
CA PHE A 29 16.47 0.45 22.94
C PHE A 29 16.65 -0.98 22.46
N GLU A 30 17.75 -1.33 21.79
CA GLU A 30 17.95 -2.70 21.28
C GLU A 30 17.98 -3.74 22.40
N LYS A 31 18.73 -3.46 23.47
CA LYS A 31 18.82 -4.36 24.64
C LYS A 31 17.45 -4.54 25.30
N LEU A 32 16.69 -3.45 25.39
CA LEU A 32 15.35 -3.46 25.96
C LEU A 32 14.40 -4.26 25.07
N PHE A 33 14.43 -4.01 23.76
CA PHE A 33 13.64 -4.72 22.78
C PHE A 33 13.91 -6.21 22.88
N ASN A 34 15.16 -6.67 22.73
CA ASN A 34 15.52 -8.09 22.80
C ASN A 34 15.14 -8.77 24.14
N LYS A 35 15.12 -8.02 25.25
CA LYS A 35 14.70 -8.53 26.57
C LYS A 35 13.20 -8.75 26.66
N TYR A 36 12.39 -7.87 26.09
CA TYR A 36 10.93 -7.89 26.25
C TYR A 36 10.17 -8.37 24.99
N SER A 37 10.86 -8.56 23.86
CA SER A 37 10.26 -8.90 22.57
C SER A 37 10.00 -10.41 22.40
N TYR A 38 9.99 -11.20 23.48
CA TYR A 38 9.75 -12.66 23.42
C TYR A 38 8.41 -13.01 22.73
N ASN A 39 7.43 -12.12 22.80
CA ASN A 39 6.11 -12.27 22.16
C ASN A 39 5.95 -11.47 20.85
N VAL A 40 6.98 -10.76 20.40
CA VAL A 40 6.92 -10.06 19.11
C VAL A 40 7.14 -11.08 18.01
N LYS A 41 6.11 -11.31 17.19
CA LYS A 41 6.20 -12.25 16.08
C LYS A 41 7.24 -11.77 15.08
N LYS A 42 8.26 -12.60 14.84
CA LYS A 42 9.16 -12.41 13.72
C LYS A 42 8.37 -12.44 12.42
N VAL A 43 8.70 -11.53 11.52
CA VAL A 43 8.19 -11.53 10.16
C VAL A 43 8.73 -12.77 9.46
N THR A 44 7.85 -13.74 9.24
CA THR A 44 8.18 -14.87 8.37
C THR A 44 7.91 -14.45 6.94
N VAL A 45 8.97 -14.14 6.20
CA VAL A 45 8.86 -13.95 4.74
C VAL A 45 8.68 -15.33 4.12
N LYS A 46 7.45 -15.69 3.78
CA LYS A 46 7.20 -16.87 2.97
C LYS A 46 7.60 -16.55 1.53
N ASN A 47 8.40 -17.42 0.91
CA ASN A 47 8.59 -17.37 -0.54
C ASN A 47 7.24 -17.68 -1.19
N ILE A 48 6.58 -16.63 -1.65
CA ILE A 48 5.34 -16.73 -2.41
C ILE A 48 5.77 -16.96 -3.86
N ASP A 49 5.30 -18.04 -4.47
CA ASP A 49 5.34 -18.19 -5.92
C ASP A 49 4.39 -17.15 -6.54
N PRO A 50 4.88 -16.12 -7.24
CA PRO A 50 4.06 -15.07 -7.81
C PRO A 50 3.42 -15.52 -9.13
N SER A 51 2.98 -16.78 -9.22
CA SER A 51 2.34 -17.33 -10.41
C SER A 51 0.98 -16.68 -10.66
N ILE A 52 0.54 -16.74 -11.91
CA ILE A 52 -0.77 -16.27 -12.33
C ILE A 52 -1.89 -16.93 -11.52
N ASP A 53 -1.75 -18.23 -11.20
CA ASP A 53 -2.75 -18.95 -10.43
C ASP A 53 -2.79 -18.52 -8.96
N PHE A 54 -1.63 -18.20 -8.37
CA PHE A 54 -1.57 -17.53 -7.07
C PHE A 54 -2.37 -16.22 -7.11
N PHE A 55 -2.09 -15.36 -8.09
CA PHE A 55 -2.76 -14.05 -8.19
C PHE A 55 -4.27 -14.19 -8.35
N LYS A 56 -4.74 -15.11 -9.22
CA LYS A 56 -6.17 -15.39 -9.40
C LYS A 56 -6.83 -15.85 -8.10
N ARG A 57 -6.16 -16.69 -7.32
CA ARG A 57 -6.67 -17.19 -6.03
C ARG A 57 -6.76 -16.07 -4.99
N GLU A 58 -5.79 -15.17 -4.94
CA GLU A 58 -5.82 -14.07 -3.97
C GLU A 58 -6.79 -12.96 -4.36
N VAL A 59 -6.86 -12.57 -5.64
CA VAL A 59 -7.87 -11.63 -6.14
C VAL A 59 -9.29 -12.15 -5.91
N ARG A 60 -9.50 -13.47 -5.95
CA ARG A 60 -10.75 -14.14 -5.55
C ARG A 60 -11.09 -14.04 -4.06
N LYS A 61 -10.25 -13.46 -3.20
CA LYS A 61 -10.57 -13.19 -1.80
C LYS A 61 -10.75 -11.70 -1.50
N THR A 62 -10.36 -10.82 -2.43
CA THR A 62 -10.46 -9.35 -2.29
C THR A 62 -11.90 -8.89 -2.07
N LYS A 63 -12.17 -8.18 -0.98
CA LYS A 63 -13.50 -7.63 -0.67
C LYS A 63 -13.67 -6.16 -1.08
N ILE A 64 -12.57 -5.44 -1.30
CA ILE A 64 -12.57 -4.00 -1.56
C ILE A 64 -11.70 -3.72 -2.78
N LEU A 65 -12.24 -2.93 -3.72
CA LEU A 65 -11.47 -2.24 -4.75
C LEU A 65 -11.39 -0.76 -4.39
N ALA A 66 -10.19 -0.31 -4.00
CA ALA A 66 -9.90 1.11 -3.83
C ALA A 66 -9.43 1.70 -5.16
N LEU A 67 -10.21 2.64 -5.70
CA LEU A 67 -9.88 3.37 -6.91
C LEU A 67 -9.24 4.70 -6.55
N GLU A 68 -7.99 4.90 -6.96
CA GLU A 68 -7.36 6.22 -6.92
C GLU A 68 -7.98 7.10 -8.01
N SER A 69 -9.13 7.68 -7.69
CA SER A 69 -9.93 8.50 -8.60
C SER A 69 -9.15 9.71 -9.12
N THR A 70 -8.33 10.33 -8.27
CA THR A 70 -7.43 11.41 -8.65
C THR A 70 -6.27 11.49 -7.68
N GLN A 71 -5.11 11.97 -8.13
CA GLN A 71 -3.97 12.33 -7.30
C GLN A 71 -4.00 13.81 -6.90
N ASP A 72 -4.95 14.58 -7.45
CA ASP A 72 -5.16 15.98 -7.11
C ASP A 72 -5.94 16.11 -5.82
N CYS A 73 -5.63 17.12 -5.03
CA CYS A 73 -6.26 17.38 -3.75
C CYS A 73 -6.26 18.89 -3.53
N ASN A 74 -7.40 19.47 -3.15
CA ASN A 74 -7.52 20.88 -2.78
C ASN A 74 -7.17 21.14 -1.30
N LEU A 75 -6.92 20.08 -0.51
CA LEU A 75 -6.44 20.17 0.87
C LEU A 75 -4.91 20.05 0.95
N ARG A 76 -4.31 20.57 2.02
CA ARG A 76 -2.85 20.57 2.26
C ARG A 76 -2.50 19.95 3.62
N CYS A 77 -3.10 18.81 3.92
CA CYS A 77 -2.90 18.12 5.19
C CYS A 77 -1.41 17.75 5.40
N LYS A 78 -0.85 18.16 6.55
CA LYS A 78 0.56 17.90 6.93
C LYS A 78 0.85 16.41 7.14
N TYR A 79 -0.13 15.67 7.66
CA TYR A 79 -0.03 14.23 7.92
C TYR A 79 -0.32 13.35 6.69
N CYS A 80 -0.64 13.96 5.54
CA CYS A 80 -0.91 13.20 4.32
C CYS A 80 0.41 12.60 3.81
N ILE A 81 0.40 11.28 3.59
CA ILE A 81 1.57 10.55 3.09
C ILE A 81 2.07 11.08 1.74
N TYR A 82 1.18 11.67 0.93
CA TYR A 82 1.54 12.27 -0.37
C TYR A 82 1.92 13.76 -0.28
N SER A 83 2.13 14.27 0.94
CA SER A 83 2.70 15.61 1.12
C SER A 83 4.20 15.61 0.82
N ASN A 84 4.74 16.81 0.62
CA ASN A 84 6.17 17.03 0.41
C ASN A 84 7.03 16.77 1.66
N MET A 85 6.43 16.29 2.76
CA MET A 85 7.15 15.95 4.00
C MET A 85 7.76 14.53 3.98
N TYR A 86 7.38 13.69 3.00
CA TYR A 86 7.78 12.28 2.96
C TYR A 86 8.55 11.94 1.66
N GLU A 87 9.88 12.00 1.72
CA GLU A 87 10.77 11.83 0.56
C GLU A 87 10.66 10.49 -0.18
N LEU A 88 10.25 9.43 0.52
CA LEU A 88 10.15 8.08 -0.04
C LEU A 88 8.79 7.79 -0.69
N THR A 89 7.95 8.80 -0.84
CA THR A 89 6.60 8.66 -1.37
C THR A 89 6.41 9.56 -2.59
N ARG A 90 5.43 9.23 -3.43
CA ARG A 90 5.04 10.17 -4.49
C ARG A 90 4.43 11.43 -3.89
N ASN A 91 4.55 12.55 -4.60
CA ASN A 91 3.84 13.78 -4.26
C ASN A 91 2.41 13.75 -4.84
N ARG A 92 1.61 14.76 -4.46
CA ARG A 92 0.33 15.08 -5.12
C ARG A 92 0.59 15.54 -6.56
N GLU A 93 -0.26 15.12 -7.48
CA GLU A 93 -0.13 15.43 -8.91
C GLU A 93 -1.51 15.69 -9.52
N GLN A 94 -1.60 16.52 -10.55
CA GLN A 94 -2.85 16.77 -11.28
C GLN A 94 -3.12 15.64 -12.27
N LYS A 95 -3.39 14.44 -11.75
CA LYS A 95 -3.70 13.24 -12.52
C LYS A 95 -5.03 12.66 -12.05
N SER A 96 -5.95 12.46 -12.98
CA SER A 96 -7.26 11.87 -12.69
C SER A 96 -7.47 10.60 -13.50
N MET A 97 -8.12 9.61 -12.88
CA MET A 97 -8.54 8.38 -13.53
C MET A 97 -9.70 8.69 -14.49
N SER A 98 -9.64 8.19 -15.72
CA SER A 98 -10.80 8.27 -16.63
C SER A 98 -11.86 7.24 -16.26
N PHE A 99 -13.13 7.54 -16.57
CA PHE A 99 -14.24 6.61 -16.40
C PHE A 99 -13.98 5.25 -17.05
N GLU A 100 -13.39 5.23 -18.24
CA GLU A 100 -13.06 3.99 -18.95
C GLU A 100 -12.09 3.09 -18.17
N ILE A 101 -11.10 3.68 -17.48
CA ILE A 101 -10.18 2.93 -16.63
C ILE A 101 -10.90 2.40 -15.40
N ALA A 102 -11.72 3.22 -14.74
CA ALA A 102 -12.52 2.79 -13.59
C ALA A 102 -13.43 1.60 -13.94
N LYS A 103 -14.16 1.71 -15.05
CA LYS A 103 -15.05 0.66 -15.57
C LYS A 103 -14.31 -0.62 -15.91
N LYS A 104 -13.15 -0.52 -16.56
CA LYS A 104 -12.28 -1.68 -16.85
C LYS A 104 -11.78 -2.34 -15.58
N GLY A 105 -11.37 -1.56 -14.57
CA GLY A 105 -10.92 -2.08 -13.27
C GLY A 105 -12.01 -2.85 -12.53
N ILE A 106 -13.22 -2.28 -12.45
CA ILE A 106 -14.40 -2.94 -11.85
C ILE A 106 -14.74 -4.22 -12.62
N SER A 107 -14.80 -4.15 -13.96
CA SER A 107 -15.13 -5.29 -14.82
C SER A 107 -14.10 -6.42 -14.68
N TYR A 108 -12.82 -6.07 -14.56
CA TYR A 108 -11.74 -7.02 -14.36
C TYR A 108 -11.92 -7.77 -13.04
N ILE A 109 -12.10 -7.06 -11.92
CA ILE A 109 -12.31 -7.71 -10.63
C ILE A 109 -13.61 -8.51 -10.61
N TYR A 110 -14.70 -7.97 -11.15
CA TYR A 110 -15.99 -8.64 -11.22
C TYR A 110 -15.86 -10.07 -11.79
N ASN A 111 -15.08 -10.25 -12.86
CA ASN A 111 -14.86 -11.57 -13.46
C ASN A 111 -14.21 -12.60 -12.53
N PHE A 112 -13.43 -12.17 -11.54
CA PHE A 112 -12.86 -13.07 -10.53
C PHE A 112 -13.83 -13.36 -9.39
N ILE A 113 -14.72 -12.44 -9.08
CA ILE A 113 -15.50 -12.47 -7.82
C ILE A 113 -16.96 -12.88 -8.01
N LYS A 114 -17.49 -12.83 -9.23
CA LYS A 114 -18.92 -13.09 -9.55
C LYS A 114 -19.45 -14.46 -9.12
N ASN A 115 -18.58 -15.45 -8.93
CA ASN A 115 -18.96 -16.83 -8.55
C ASN A 115 -18.64 -17.14 -7.08
N ARG A 116 -18.36 -16.12 -6.26
CA ARG A 116 -18.11 -16.33 -4.82
C ARG A 116 -19.42 -16.62 -4.10
N TYR A 117 -19.34 -17.37 -3.01
CA TYR A 117 -20.47 -17.59 -2.13
C TYR A 117 -20.90 -16.30 -1.42
N ASN A 118 -19.94 -15.43 -1.06
CA ASN A 118 -20.22 -14.12 -0.48
C ASN A 118 -20.19 -13.05 -1.58
N ASN A 119 -21.32 -12.33 -1.74
CA ASN A 119 -21.53 -11.31 -2.75
C ASN A 119 -21.23 -9.89 -2.25
N GLU A 120 -20.83 -9.71 -1.00
CA GLU A 120 -20.42 -8.41 -0.49
C GLU A 120 -19.09 -7.98 -1.10
N PHE A 121 -19.14 -6.88 -1.83
CA PHE A 121 -17.98 -6.25 -2.43
C PHE A 121 -18.12 -4.73 -2.36
N THR A 122 -17.05 -4.05 -1.96
CA THR A 122 -17.02 -2.60 -1.80
C THR A 122 -16.13 -1.97 -2.85
N VAL A 123 -16.64 -0.95 -3.53
CA VAL A 123 -15.81 -0.03 -4.31
C VAL A 123 -15.62 1.22 -3.47
N SER A 124 -14.37 1.57 -3.16
CA SER A 124 -14.03 2.81 -2.45
C SER A 124 -13.31 3.76 -3.39
N PHE A 125 -13.68 5.03 -3.33
CA PHE A 125 -12.96 6.09 -4.01
C PHE A 125 -11.92 6.67 -3.06
N TYR A 126 -10.67 6.72 -3.52
CA TYR A 126 -9.50 7.14 -2.78
C TYR A 126 -8.64 8.07 -3.67
N GLY A 127 -7.49 8.49 -3.13
CA GLY A 127 -6.49 9.27 -3.83
C GLY A 127 -6.17 10.57 -3.08
N GLY A 128 -6.21 11.69 -3.80
CA GLY A 128 -6.19 13.03 -3.24
C GLY A 128 -7.55 13.41 -2.66
N GLU A 129 -8.28 14.30 -3.31
CA GLU A 129 -9.68 14.61 -3.00
C GLU A 129 -10.60 13.99 -4.07
N PRO A 130 -11.25 12.85 -3.81
CA PRO A 130 -12.04 12.14 -4.81
C PRO A 130 -13.14 12.98 -5.45
N LEU A 131 -13.70 13.94 -4.73
CA LEU A 131 -14.76 14.82 -5.23
C LEU A 131 -14.28 15.81 -6.31
N LEU A 132 -12.97 15.91 -6.56
CA LEU A 132 -12.43 16.71 -7.67
C LEU A 132 -12.57 16.00 -9.02
N ASN A 133 -12.67 14.66 -9.04
CA ASN A 133 -12.91 13.89 -10.26
C ASN A 133 -14.37 13.44 -10.33
N LYS A 134 -15.23 14.34 -10.79
CA LYS A 134 -16.70 14.21 -10.78
C LYS A 134 -17.32 13.79 -12.13
N ASP A 135 -16.47 13.58 -13.13
CA ASP A 135 -16.86 13.29 -14.52
C ASP A 135 -17.05 11.80 -14.80
#